data_AF-A0A967LAY7-F1
#
_entry.id   AF-A0A967LAY7-F1
#
_cell.length_a   1.000
_cell.length_b   1.000
_cell.length_c   1.000
_cell.angle_alpha   90.00
_cell.angle_beta   90.00
_cell.angle_gamma   90.00
#
_symmetry.space_group_name_H-M   'P 1'
#
loop_
_entity.id
_entity.type
_entity.pdbx_description
1 polymer ?
#
loop_
_entity_poly.entity_id
_entity_poly.type
_entity_poly.pdbx_seq_one_letter_code
_entity_poly.pdbx_strand_id
1 'polypeptide(L)'
;VYNLLMLYPEDRVLLLGFSSCHRFSGEVRFNTRRLEIVVDCEGLQLAPGETRTLEEVFVSSGEDREDLLETFGRRIATNHPRPAC
;
A
#
# COMPACT_ATOMS: atom_id res chain seq x y z
N VAL A 1 -6.72 1.20 7.56
CA VAL A 1 -7.12 2.17 6.52
C VAL A 1 -6.22 1.96 5.33
N TYR A 2 -6.77 1.85 4.12
CA TYR A 2 -5.96 1.74 2.91
C TYR A 2 -5.66 3.14 2.39
N ASN A 3 -4.38 3.49 2.36
CA ASN A 3 -3.93 4.73 1.74
C ASN A 3 -3.52 4.45 0.29
N LEU A 4 -3.94 5.34 -0.62
CA LEU A 4 -3.73 5.26 -2.06
C LEU A 4 -3.22 6.61 -2.56
N LEU A 5 -2.16 6.58 -3.35
CA LEU A 5 -1.65 7.71 -4.12
C LEU A 5 -1.66 7.32 -5.60
N MET A 6 -2.21 8.22 -6.41
CA MET A 6 -2.17 8.10 -7.86
C MET A 6 -1.48 9.33 -8.44
N LEU A 7 -0.49 9.10 -9.30
CA LEU A 7 0.23 10.15 -10.01
C LEU A 7 -0.01 10.01 -11.50
N TYR A 8 -0.15 11.15 -12.18
CA TYR A 8 -0.38 11.23 -13.62
C TYR A 8 0.76 12.02 -14.28
N PRO A 9 1.98 11.45 -14.38
CA PRO A 9 2.98 11.95 -15.32
C PRO A 9 2.48 11.80 -16.77
N GLU A 10 3.08 12.52 -17.70
CA GLU A 10 2.54 12.78 -19.05
C GLU A 10 2.02 11.57 -19.82
N ASP A 11 2.72 10.44 -19.75
CA ASP A 11 2.53 9.25 -20.60
C ASP A 11 2.13 7.99 -19.82
N ARG A 12 1.86 8.09 -18.52
CA ARG A 12 1.52 6.92 -17.67
C ARG A 12 0.80 7.33 -16.39
N VAL A 13 0.09 6.37 -15.82
CA VAL A 13 -0.45 6.43 -14.47
C VAL A 13 0.46 5.62 -13.56
N LEU A 14 0.78 6.18 -12.39
CA LEU A 14 1.44 5.46 -11.30
C LEU A 14 0.43 5.27 -10.17
N LEU A 15 0.30 4.04 -9.67
CA LEU A 15 -0.49 3.70 -8.50
C LEU A 15 0.45 3.20 -7.41
N LEU A 16 0.32 3.79 -6.23
CA LEU A 16 0.99 3.29 -5.04
C LEU A 16 0.02 3.29 -3.86
N GLY A 17 -0.05 2.21 -3.11
CA GLY A 17 -0.92 2.14 -1.95
C GLY A 17 -0.66 0.92 -1.08
N PHE A 18 -1.24 0.92 0.12
CA PHE A 18 -1.19 -0.26 0.98
C PHE A 18 -2.29 -1.24 0.57
N SER A 19 -1.91 -2.46 0.22
CA SER A 19 -2.85 -3.54 -0.10
C SER A 19 -3.15 -4.44 1.10
N SER A 20 -2.47 -4.24 2.24
CA SER A 20 -2.83 -4.85 3.52
C SER A 20 -2.94 -3.81 4.64
N CYS A 21 -3.63 -4.18 5.72
CA CYS A 21 -3.71 -3.41 6.97
C CYS A 21 -4.04 -4.36 8.14
N HIS A 22 -3.23 -5.39 8.31
CA HIS A 22 -3.47 -6.46 9.28
C HIS A 22 -3.20 -6.02 10.72
N ARG A 23 -2.19 -5.19 10.92
CA ARG A 23 -1.73 -4.78 12.25
C ARG A 23 -1.33 -3.31 12.29
N PHE A 24 -0.56 -2.86 11.31
CA PHE A 24 0.05 -1.54 11.35
C PHE A 24 -0.71 -0.54 10.47
N SER A 25 -0.58 0.73 10.82
CA SER A 25 -1.07 1.82 9.98
C SER A 25 -0.04 2.14 8.90
N GLY A 26 -0.46 2.09 7.63
CA GLY A 26 0.33 2.61 6.52
C GLY A 26 0.02 4.09 6.29
N GLU A 27 1.03 4.89 5.95
CA GLU A 27 0.88 6.31 5.60
C GLU A 27 1.61 6.63 4.30
N VAL A 28 1.03 7.56 3.53
CA VAL A 28 1.68 8.19 2.38
C VAL A 28 1.92 9.65 2.71
N ARG A 29 3.19 10.03 2.83
CA ARG A 29 3.58 11.43 3.08
C ARG A 29 4.26 11.96 1.83
N PHE A 30 3.85 13.13 1.36
CA PHE A 30 4.46 13.73 0.18
C PHE A 30 4.63 15.24 0.36
N ASN A 31 5.68 15.77 -0.26
CA ASN A 31 5.92 17.20 -0.40
C ASN A 31 6.65 17.47 -1.73
N THR A 32 7.07 18.72 -1.96
CA THR A 32 7.74 19.13 -3.21
C THR A 32 9.09 18.47 -3.47
N ARG A 33 9.68 17.78 -2.48
CA ARG A 33 11.02 17.18 -2.58
C ARG A 33 11.03 15.66 -2.36
N ARG A 34 10.02 15.11 -1.69
CA ARG A 34 10.04 13.70 -1.26
C ARG A 34 8.65 13.09 -1.25
N LEU A 35 8.59 11.82 -1.65
CA LEU A 35 7.51 10.88 -1.39
C LEU A 35 8.01 9.85 -0.38
N GLU A 36 7.23 9.58 0.66
CA GLU A 36 7.53 8.63 1.72
C GLU A 36 6.37 7.67 1.91
N ILE A 37 6.71 6.39 2.02
CA ILE A 37 5.81 5.32 2.40
C ILE A 37 6.24 4.83 3.76
N VAL A 38 5.34 5.00 4.73
CA VAL A 38 5.64 4.79 6.14
C VAL A 38 4.72 3.71 6.68
N VAL A 39 5.28 2.76 7.42
CA VAL A 39 4.52 1.83 8.26
C VAL A 39 4.76 2.27 9.70
N ASP A 40 3.70 2.73 10.37
CA ASP A 40 3.76 3.00 11.80
C ASP A 40 3.64 1.67 12.57
N CYS A 41 4.77 1.24 13.13
CA CYS A 41 4.87 0.00 13.88
C CYS A 41 4.29 0.09 15.31
N GLU A 42 3.64 1.20 15.69
CA GLU A 42 2.95 1.38 16.98
C GLU A 42 3.83 1.11 18.21
N GLY A 43 5.12 1.48 18.13
CA GLY A 43 6.08 1.25 19.21
C GLY A 43 6.47 -0.23 19.42
N LEU A 44 6.22 -1.10 18.43
CA LEU A 44 6.65 -2.50 18.44
C LEU A 44 8.15 -2.61 18.78
N GLN A 45 8.45 -3.36 19.83
CA GLN A 45 9.81 -3.77 20.16
C GLN A 45 10.12 -5.12 19.52
N LEU A 46 11.29 -5.23 18.90
CA LEU A 46 11.80 -6.48 18.33
C LEU A 46 12.91 -7.00 19.23
N ALA A 47 12.79 -8.25 19.69
CA ALA A 47 13.89 -8.94 20.35
C ALA A 47 14.99 -9.31 19.33
N PRO A 48 16.22 -9.59 19.78
CA PRO A 48 17.28 -10.07 18.90
C PRO A 48 16.85 -11.32 18.12
N GLY A 49 16.95 -11.25 16.78
CA GLY A 49 16.56 -12.34 15.88
C GLY A 49 15.06 -12.46 15.61
N GLU A 50 14.22 -11.63 16.23
CA GLU A 50 12.79 -11.60 15.96
C GLU A 50 12.49 -10.92 14.62
N THR A 51 11.51 -11.45 13.90
CA THR A 51 11.01 -10.85 12.65
C THR A 51 9.52 -10.59 12.75
N ARG A 52 9.06 -9.55 12.08
CA ARG A 52 7.64 -9.19 11.97
C ARG A 52 7.32 -8.88 10.54
N THR A 53 6.20 -9.41 10.08
CA THR A 53 5.63 -9.09 8.77
C THR A 53 5.05 -7.67 8.83
N LEU A 54 5.50 -6.81 7.93
CA LEU A 54 4.95 -5.47 7.75
C LEU A 54 3.76 -5.51 6.79
N GLU A 55 3.06 -4.38 6.69
CA GLU A 55 2.01 -4.23 5.70
C GLU A 55 2.57 -4.22 4.28
N GLU A 56 1.78 -4.78 3.36
CA GLU A 56 2.10 -4.84 1.96
C GLU A 56 1.88 -3.48 1.29
N VAL A 57 2.94 -3.02 0.62
CA VAL A 57 2.89 -1.88 -0.29
C VAL A 57 2.78 -2.40 -1.72
N PHE A 58 1.73 -1.98 -2.41
CA PHE A 58 1.53 -2.20 -3.83
C PHE A 58 2.03 -0.99 -4.61
N VAL A 59 2.83 -1.24 -5.66
CA VAL A 59 3.30 -0.22 -6.59
C VAL A 59 3.13 -0.76 -8.00
N SER A 60 2.46 -0.01 -8.87
CA SER A 60 2.32 -0.37 -10.28
C SER A 60 2.21 0.88 -11.15
N SER A 61 2.42 0.68 -12.46
CA SER A 61 2.33 1.73 -13.47
C SER A 61 1.72 1.18 -14.75
N GLY A 62 0.97 2.00 -15.47
CA GLY A 62 0.33 1.59 -16.72
C GLY A 62 -0.26 2.78 -17.47
N GLU A 63 -0.82 2.53 -18.65
CA GLU A 63 -1.47 3.56 -19.46
C GLU A 63 -2.92 3.81 -18.98
N ASP A 64 -3.60 2.75 -18.54
CA ASP A 64 -4.99 2.80 -18.08
C ASP A 64 -5.11 2.81 -16.56
N ARG A 65 -5.92 3.74 -16.04
CA ARG A 65 -6.16 3.90 -14.61
C ARG A 65 -6.97 2.75 -14.02
N GLU A 66 -8.00 2.31 -14.73
CA GLU A 66 -8.96 1.32 -14.23
C GLU A 66 -8.31 -0.05 -14.13
N ASP A 67 -7.45 -0.41 -15.08
CA ASP A 67 -6.66 -1.66 -15.03
C ASP A 67 -5.77 -1.70 -13.78
N LEU A 68 -5.16 -0.56 -13.41
CA LEU A 68 -4.36 -0.46 -12.18
C LEU A 68 -5.22 -0.58 -10.92
N LEU A 69 -6.38 0.08 -10.88
CA LEU A 69 -7.31 0.00 -9.76
C LEU A 69 -7.91 -1.39 -9.60
N GLU A 70 -8.23 -2.07 -10.69
CA GLU A 70 -8.72 -3.45 -10.67
C GLU A 70 -7.64 -4.38 -10.10
N THR A 71 -6.41 -4.25 -10.58
CA THR A 71 -5.27 -5.04 -10.09
C THR A 71 -5.02 -4.79 -8.60
N PHE A 72 -5.04 -3.53 -8.17
CA PHE A 72 -4.89 -3.17 -6.77
C PHE A 72 -6.04 -3.73 -5.90
N GLY A 73 -7.29 -3.63 -6.38
CA GLY A 73 -8.47 -4.18 -5.71
C GLY A 73 -8.40 -5.69 -5.54
N ARG A 74 -7.94 -6.43 -6.55
CA ARG A 74 -7.69 -7.89 -6.45
C ARG A 74 -6.62 -8.19 -5.41
N ARG A 75 -5.59 -7.35 -5.28
CA ARG A 75 -4.56 -7.53 -4.25
C ARG A 75 -5.12 -7.28 -2.85
N ILE A 76 -5.90 -6.23 -2.66
CA ILE A 76 -6.62 -5.99 -1.39
C ILE A 76 -7.51 -7.18 -1.03
N ALA A 77 -8.28 -7.71 -1.97
CA ALA A 77 -9.17 -8.85 -1.74
C ALA A 77 -8.39 -10.14 -1.37
N THR A 78 -7.16 -10.28 -1.84
CA THR A 78 -6.26 -11.40 -1.47
C THR A 78 -5.82 -11.29 -0.01
N ASN A 79 -5.46 -10.08 0.44
CA ASN A 79 -5.07 -9.84 1.83
C ASN A 79 -6.28 -9.82 2.77
N HIS A 80 -7.45 -9.40 2.30
CA HIS A 80 -8.66 -9.22 3.12
C HIS A 80 -9.86 -9.95 2.50
N PRO A 81 -9.88 -11.29 2.58
CA PRO A 81 -10.99 -12.08 2.05
C PRO A 81 -12.28 -11.73 2.80
N ARG A 82 -13.39 -11.63 2.06
CA ARG A 82 -14.71 -11.41 2.67
C ARG A 82 -15.10 -12.64 3.49
N PRO A 83 -15.71 -12.46 4.67
CA PRO A 83 -16.31 -13.57 5.40
C PRO A 83 -17.31 -14.30 4.49
N ALA A 84 -17.35 -15.63 4.56
CA ALA A 84 -18.41 -16.39 3.92
C ALA A 84 -19.75 -15.97 4.55
N CYS A 85 -20.73 -15.67 3.69
CA CYS A 85 -22.10 -15.33 4.11
C CYS A 85 -22.78 -16.47 4.85
#